data_AF-A0A259PI79-F1
#
_entry.id   AF-A0A259PI79-F1
#
_cell.length_a   1.000
_cell.length_b   1.000
_cell.length_c   1.000
_cell.angle_alpha   90.00
_cell.angle_beta   90.00
_cell.angle_gamma   90.00
#
_symmetry.space_group_name_H-M   'P 1'
#
loop_
_entity.id
_entity.type
_entity.pdbx_description
1 polymer ?
#
loop_
_entity_poly.entity_id
_entity_poly.type
_entity_poly.pdbx_seq_one_letter_code
_entity_poly.pdbx_strand_id
1 'polypeptide(L)'
;MKEITARLWENKMYGTTFGKGQYRKAIYNGTLEILSPYAKYLVDFEEVEAWFHFPKSPVHVEMANRLKNTPTNEDGVLMSWIYRYEAGIKSAVDGYASLDMNYSRITIQIDDSAHGIDEYWELPIRSCIARIPGKPTPALIATTRSELNSPQKPSTNGVFVGGYKQALENLQKYAIQ
;
A
#
# COMPACT_ATOMS: atom_id res chain seq x y z
N MET A 1 11.37 2.13 17.48
CA MET A 1 10.59 1.47 16.44
C MET A 1 9.10 1.65 16.68
N LYS A 2 8.54 2.68 16.05
CA LYS A 2 7.10 2.95 16.04
C LYS A 2 6.37 1.92 15.17
N GLU A 3 5.10 1.65 15.48
CA GLU A 3 4.27 0.79 14.65
C GLU A 3 3.85 1.52 13.37
N ILE A 4 4.09 0.88 12.22
CA ILE A 4 3.69 1.36 10.90
C ILE A 4 2.80 0.34 10.19
N THR A 5 1.85 0.84 9.40
CA THR A 5 1.05 0.07 8.46
C THR A 5 1.12 0.71 7.07
N ALA A 6 1.63 -0.03 6.10
CA ALA A 6 1.64 0.31 4.69
C ALA A 6 0.45 -0.36 3.98
N ARG A 7 -0.34 0.42 3.26
CA ARG A 7 -1.43 -0.06 2.40
C ARG A 7 -1.17 0.44 1.00
N LEU A 8 -1.15 -0.45 0.01
CA LEU A 8 -0.86 -0.11 -1.38
C LEU A 8 -2.02 -0.56 -2.28
N TRP A 9 -2.37 0.27 -3.25
CA TRP A 9 -3.41 0.04 -4.25
C TRP A 9 -2.79 0.10 -5.63
N GLU A 10 -3.20 -0.80 -6.51
CA GLU A 10 -2.87 -0.71 -7.93
C GLU A 10 -3.44 0.59 -8.52
N ASN A 11 -2.58 1.35 -9.20
CA ASN A 11 -3.00 2.56 -9.86
C ASN A 11 -3.67 2.23 -11.20
N LYS A 12 -5.01 2.23 -11.22
CA LYS A 12 -5.79 1.99 -12.44
C LYS A 12 -5.56 3.01 -13.56
N MET A 13 -4.98 4.17 -13.22
CA MET A 13 -4.65 5.22 -14.18
C MET A 13 -3.17 5.18 -14.60
N TYR A 14 -2.40 4.17 -14.21
CA TYR A 14 -1.02 4.00 -14.67
C TYR A 14 -0.94 4.03 -16.20
N GLY A 15 0.08 4.72 -16.74
CA GLY A 15 0.29 4.90 -18.17
C GLY A 15 -0.66 5.90 -18.85
N THR A 16 -1.72 6.36 -18.17
CA THR A 16 -2.63 7.36 -18.74
C THR A 16 -2.03 8.76 -18.68
N THR A 17 -2.45 9.60 -19.62
CA THR A 17 -2.04 11.00 -19.72
C THR A 17 -2.92 11.90 -18.84
N PHE A 18 -2.35 12.93 -18.24
CA PHE A 18 -3.10 13.97 -17.48
C PHE A 18 -2.81 15.40 -17.93
N GLY A 19 -1.89 15.55 -18.88
CA GLY A 19 -1.53 16.80 -19.51
C GLY A 19 -0.67 16.49 -20.73
N LYS A 20 -0.43 17.47 -21.59
CA LYS A 20 0.34 17.25 -22.82
C LYS A 20 1.75 16.72 -22.48
N GLY A 21 2.02 15.46 -22.85
CA GLY A 21 3.30 14.79 -22.57
C GLY A 21 3.53 14.36 -21.11
N GLN A 22 2.52 14.49 -20.25
CA GLN A 22 2.60 14.10 -18.84
C GLN A 22 1.81 12.81 -18.58
N TYR A 23 2.54 11.76 -18.20
CA TYR A 23 2.00 10.43 -17.95
C TYR A 23 2.04 10.11 -16.46
N ARG A 24 1.04 9.37 -15.98
CA ARG A 24 1.02 8.82 -14.61
C ARG A 24 1.95 7.61 -14.54
N LYS A 25 3.04 7.73 -13.79
CA LYS A 25 4.11 6.72 -13.70
C LYS A 25 4.00 5.80 -12.48
N ALA A 26 3.24 6.20 -11.46
CA ALA A 26 3.02 5.37 -10.29
C ALA A 26 2.26 4.10 -10.63
N ILE A 27 2.86 2.93 -10.37
CA ILE A 27 2.27 1.60 -10.54
C ILE A 27 1.39 1.29 -9.33
N TYR A 28 1.88 1.60 -8.12
CA TYR A 28 1.11 1.54 -6.88
C TYR A 28 1.02 2.91 -6.23
N ASN A 29 -0.16 3.26 -5.74
CA ASN A 29 -0.32 4.37 -4.79
C ASN A 29 -0.48 3.76 -3.39
N GLY A 30 -0.02 4.45 -2.36
CA GLY A 30 -0.05 3.91 -1.02
C GLY A 30 -0.12 4.95 0.07
N THR A 31 -0.45 4.45 1.25
CA THR A 31 -0.45 5.22 2.49
C THR A 31 0.38 4.48 3.52
N LEU A 32 1.24 5.22 4.23
CA LEU A 32 1.96 4.75 5.39
C LEU A 32 1.37 5.42 6.63
N GLU A 33 0.86 4.64 7.57
CA GLU A 33 0.19 5.17 8.77
C GLU A 33 0.95 4.72 10.01
N ILE A 34 1.36 5.70 10.82
CA ILE A 34 1.92 5.53 12.16
C ILE A 34 0.87 6.03 13.15
N LEU A 35 0.63 5.27 14.22
CA LEU A 35 -0.46 5.57 15.17
C LEU A 35 0.00 6.41 16.37
N SER A 36 1.28 6.37 16.71
CA SER A 36 1.83 7.09 17.87
C SER A 36 3.26 7.58 17.59
N PRO A 37 3.45 8.91 17.38
CA PRO A 37 2.40 9.91 17.14
C PRO A 37 1.64 9.59 15.85
N TYR A 38 0.39 10.05 15.74
CA TYR A 38 -0.37 9.85 14.52
C TYR A 38 0.27 10.63 13.38
N ALA A 39 0.71 9.91 12.35
CA ALA A 39 1.24 10.50 11.14
C ALA A 39 0.81 9.65 9.95
N LYS A 40 0.39 10.33 8.89
CA LYS A 40 0.00 9.70 7.62
C LYS A 40 0.91 10.22 6.52
N TYR A 41 1.45 9.30 5.76
CA TYR A 41 2.28 9.59 4.60
C TYR A 41 1.66 8.99 3.36
N LEU A 42 1.93 9.61 2.23
CA LEU A 42 1.54 9.18 0.89
C LEU A 42 2.80 8.77 0.14
N VAL A 43 2.67 7.67 -0.57
CA VAL A 43 3.71 7.10 -1.42
C VAL A 43 3.11 6.76 -2.78
N ASP A 44 3.82 7.12 -3.83
CA ASP A 44 3.55 6.78 -5.22
C ASP A 44 4.77 5.99 -5.74
N PHE A 45 4.61 4.69 -5.94
CA PHE A 45 5.70 3.77 -6.34
C PHE A 45 5.88 3.77 -7.86
N GLU A 46 7.04 4.21 -8.29
CA GLU A 46 7.45 4.33 -9.69
C GLU A 46 8.72 3.50 -9.93
N GLU A 47 9.04 3.25 -11.20
CA GLU A 47 10.35 2.72 -11.60
C GLU A 47 11.48 3.60 -11.03
N VAL A 48 12.60 2.99 -10.65
CA VAL A 48 13.73 3.64 -9.97
C VAL A 48 14.21 4.89 -10.72
N GLU A 49 14.37 4.79 -12.03
CA GLU A 49 14.81 5.87 -12.91
C GLU A 49 13.80 7.02 -12.95
N ALA A 50 12.50 6.70 -12.93
CA ALA A 50 11.45 7.72 -12.89
C ALA A 50 11.42 8.42 -11.53
N TRP A 51 11.57 7.68 -10.44
CA TRP A 51 11.68 8.23 -9.09
C TRP A 51 12.88 9.19 -8.99
N PHE A 52 14.05 8.78 -9.48
CA PHE A 52 15.30 9.55 -9.39
C PHE A 52 15.30 10.83 -10.23
N HIS A 53 14.80 10.79 -11.47
CA HIS A 53 14.87 11.94 -12.39
C HIS A 53 13.75 12.96 -12.20
N PHE A 54 12.67 12.62 -11.50
CA PHE A 54 11.49 13.48 -11.36
C PHE A 54 11.13 13.89 -9.92
N PRO A 55 12.08 14.22 -9.02
CA PRO A 55 11.74 14.81 -7.73
C PRO A 55 11.13 16.20 -7.93
N LYS A 56 9.99 16.45 -7.28
CA LYS A 56 9.26 17.74 -7.38
C LYS A 56 9.56 18.70 -6.24
N SER A 57 10.02 18.18 -5.11
CA SER A 57 10.28 18.97 -3.91
C SER A 57 11.78 19.21 -3.72
N PRO A 58 12.19 20.39 -3.20
CA PRO A 58 13.59 20.66 -2.87
C PRO A 58 14.25 19.59 -1.99
N VAL A 59 13.53 19.06 -1.00
CA VAL A 59 14.04 17.99 -0.10
C VAL A 59 14.41 16.74 -0.90
N HIS A 60 13.53 16.31 -1.81
CA HIS A 60 13.77 15.12 -2.64
C HIS A 60 14.86 15.35 -3.68
N VAL A 61 14.97 16.56 -4.22
CA VAL A 61 16.09 16.95 -5.10
C VAL A 61 17.41 16.87 -4.36
N GLU A 62 17.47 17.38 -3.13
CA GLU A 62 18.68 17.30 -2.31
C GLU A 62 19.07 15.85 -2.02
N MET A 63 18.11 15.01 -1.64
CA MET A 63 18.34 13.58 -1.43
C MET A 63 18.87 12.89 -2.70
N ALA A 64 18.27 13.15 -3.86
CA ALA A 64 18.72 12.59 -5.13
C ALA A 64 20.16 13.04 -5.46
N ASN A 65 20.50 14.30 -5.20
CA ASN A 65 21.85 14.84 -5.42
C ASN A 65 22.91 14.24 -4.48
N ARG A 66 22.52 13.66 -3.33
CA ARG A 66 23.44 12.93 -2.44
C ARG A 66 23.88 11.59 -3.06
N LEU A 67 23.15 11.06 -4.03
CA LEU A 67 23.51 9.84 -4.73
C LEU A 67 24.61 10.12 -5.75
N LYS A 68 25.75 9.44 -5.61
CA LYS A 68 26.92 9.64 -6.49
C LYS A 68 26.67 9.19 -7.94
N ASN A 69 25.80 8.20 -8.12
CA ASN A 69 25.48 7.61 -9.40
C ASN A 69 23.96 7.59 -9.59
N THR A 70 23.51 7.78 -10.82
CA THR A 70 22.13 7.54 -11.20
C THR A 70 21.78 6.07 -10.96
N PRO A 71 20.80 5.77 -10.10
CA PRO A 71 20.36 4.40 -9.91
C PRO A 71 19.66 3.91 -11.18
N THR A 72 19.96 2.68 -11.59
CA THR A 72 19.34 2.04 -12.75
C THR A 72 18.08 1.30 -12.31
N ASN A 73 17.12 1.14 -13.23
CA ASN A 73 15.98 0.27 -12.98
C ASN A 73 16.46 -1.15 -12.68
N GLU A 74 15.90 -1.72 -11.63
CA GLU A 74 16.04 -3.12 -11.28
C GLU A 74 14.66 -3.75 -11.40
N ASP A 75 14.56 -4.85 -12.14
CA ASP A 75 13.27 -5.49 -12.39
C ASP A 75 12.61 -5.89 -11.07
N GLY A 76 11.33 -5.54 -10.91
CA GLY A 76 10.58 -5.79 -9.68
C GLY A 76 10.89 -4.85 -8.51
N VAL A 77 11.75 -3.82 -8.66
CA VAL A 77 12.03 -2.82 -7.62
C VAL A 77 11.42 -1.47 -8.00
N LEU A 78 10.55 -0.96 -7.13
CA LEU A 78 9.91 0.35 -7.30
C LEU A 78 10.29 1.28 -6.14
N MET A 79 10.36 2.57 -6.41
CA MET A 79 10.72 3.57 -5.40
C MET A 79 9.68 4.66 -5.29
N SER A 80 9.62 5.27 -4.11
CA SER A 80 8.70 6.34 -3.81
C SER A 80 9.31 7.41 -2.94
N TRP A 81 9.02 8.67 -3.30
CA TRP A 81 9.21 9.82 -2.43
C TRP A 81 8.12 9.86 -1.37
N ILE A 82 8.47 10.35 -0.17
CA ILE A 82 7.53 10.40 0.95
C ILE A 82 6.95 11.81 1.08
N TYR A 83 5.62 11.86 1.14
CA TYR A 83 4.86 13.08 1.44
C TYR A 83 4.03 12.87 2.69
N ARG A 84 4.24 13.67 3.74
CA ARG A 84 3.30 13.77 4.87
C ARG A 84 1.99 14.35 4.38
N TYR A 85 0.88 13.78 4.85
CA TYR A 85 -0.46 14.24 4.56
C TYR A 85 -1.19 14.61 5.85
N GLU A 86 -1.52 15.88 5.95
CA GLU A 86 -2.16 16.48 7.12
C GLU A 86 -3.20 17.49 6.66
N ALA A 87 -4.45 17.32 7.11
CA ALA A 87 -5.56 18.23 6.82
C ALA A 87 -5.72 18.63 5.33
N GLY A 88 -5.46 17.71 4.40
CA GLY A 88 -5.56 17.97 2.96
C GLY A 88 -4.28 18.48 2.31
N ILE A 89 -3.26 18.80 3.09
CA ILE A 89 -1.97 19.34 2.61
C ILE A 89 -0.96 18.21 2.49
N LYS A 90 -0.21 18.21 1.38
CA LYS A 90 0.93 17.31 1.15
C LYS A 90 2.23 18.07 1.37
N SER A 91 3.04 17.61 2.31
CA SER A 91 4.36 18.18 2.61
C SER A 91 5.42 17.14 2.33
N ALA A 92 6.42 17.47 1.52
CA ALA A 92 7.55 16.56 1.29
C ALA A 92 8.37 16.39 2.56
N VAL A 93 8.83 15.16 2.79
CA VAL A 93 9.62 14.77 3.97
C VAL A 93 10.88 14.04 3.49
N ASP A 94 11.96 14.13 4.27
CA ASP A 94 13.19 13.38 4.00
C ASP A 94 12.94 11.88 4.28
N GLY A 95 13.47 11.03 3.41
CA GLY A 95 13.19 9.61 3.40
C GLY A 95 12.59 9.09 2.08
N TYR A 96 12.55 7.77 1.99
CA TYR A 96 12.12 7.05 0.79
C TYR A 96 11.41 5.76 1.19
N ALA A 97 10.60 5.25 0.27
CA ALA A 97 10.12 3.89 0.34
C ALA A 97 10.58 3.11 -0.90
N SER A 98 11.03 1.88 -0.70
CA SER A 98 11.36 0.93 -1.77
C SER A 98 10.45 -0.29 -1.65
N LEU A 99 9.86 -0.68 -2.77
CA LEU A 99 8.98 -1.83 -2.91
C LEU A 99 9.67 -2.86 -3.79
N ASP A 100 10.05 -3.97 -3.18
CA ASP A 100 10.72 -5.08 -3.82
C ASP A 100 9.73 -6.24 -4.01
N MET A 101 9.29 -6.42 -5.25
CA MET A 101 8.32 -7.44 -5.62
C MET A 101 8.95 -8.83 -5.71
N ASN A 102 10.26 -8.92 -5.95
CA ASN A 102 10.98 -10.20 -6.05
C ASN A 102 11.06 -10.89 -4.69
N TYR A 103 11.36 -10.11 -3.65
CA TYR A 103 11.44 -10.59 -2.27
C TYR A 103 10.15 -10.32 -1.47
N SER A 104 9.13 -9.74 -2.10
CA SER A 104 7.86 -9.37 -1.46
C SER A 104 8.07 -8.56 -0.19
N ARG A 105 8.81 -7.46 -0.30
CA ARG A 105 9.29 -6.67 0.83
C ARG A 105 9.17 -5.18 0.57
N ILE A 106 8.84 -4.42 1.60
CA ILE A 106 8.87 -2.96 1.56
C ILE A 106 9.90 -2.46 2.57
N THR A 107 10.76 -1.56 2.12
CA THR A 107 11.70 -0.82 2.94
C THR A 107 11.23 0.63 3.04
N ILE A 108 11.19 1.18 4.24
CA ILE A 108 10.70 2.54 4.51
C ILE A 108 11.70 3.22 5.41
N GLN A 109 12.16 4.40 5.02
CA GLN A 109 12.92 5.30 5.88
C GLN A 109 12.21 6.64 5.91
N ILE A 110 11.94 7.17 7.11
CA ILE A 110 11.30 8.48 7.30
C ILE A 110 12.11 9.28 8.32
N ASP A 111 12.51 10.49 7.93
CA ASP A 111 13.03 11.52 8.83
C ASP A 111 12.10 12.75 8.78
N ASP A 112 11.17 12.76 9.73
CA ASP A 112 10.18 13.82 9.99
C ASP A 112 10.38 14.36 11.41
N SER A 113 11.39 15.23 11.54
CA SER A 113 11.69 15.94 12.79
C SER A 113 10.49 16.68 13.38
N ALA A 114 9.57 17.19 12.55
CA ALA A 114 8.37 17.89 13.01
C ALA A 114 7.40 16.98 13.79
N HIS A 115 7.46 15.67 13.56
CA HIS A 115 6.65 14.67 14.25
C HIS A 115 7.49 13.74 15.15
N GLY A 116 8.79 14.00 15.32
CA GLY A 116 9.68 13.14 16.11
C GLY A 116 9.76 11.71 15.56
N ILE A 117 9.69 11.57 14.23
CA ILE A 117 9.81 10.30 13.52
C ILE A 117 11.16 10.30 12.81
N ASP A 118 12.07 9.47 13.28
CA ASP A 118 13.34 9.14 12.63
C ASP A 118 13.48 7.62 12.78
N GLU A 119 12.97 6.89 11.78
CA GLU A 119 12.78 5.45 11.89
C GLU A 119 12.98 4.78 10.51
N TYR A 120 13.37 3.51 10.59
CA TYR A 120 13.57 2.62 9.46
C TYR A 120 12.77 1.34 9.68
N TRP A 121 12.09 0.88 8.63
CA TRP A 121 11.35 -0.38 8.61
C TRP A 121 11.69 -1.19 7.39
N GLU A 122 11.76 -2.50 7.59
CA GLU A 122 11.81 -3.49 6.54
C GLU A 122 10.73 -4.54 6.83
N LEU A 123 9.72 -4.63 5.98
CA LEU A 123 8.49 -5.38 6.26
C LEU A 123 8.14 -6.34 5.13
N PRO A 124 7.69 -7.56 5.44
CA PRO A 124 7.15 -8.46 4.43
C PRO A 124 5.79 -7.96 3.95
N ILE A 125 5.59 -8.04 2.64
CA ILE A 125 4.36 -7.64 1.96
C ILE A 125 3.47 -8.86 1.80
N ARG A 126 2.16 -8.65 1.96
CA ARG A 126 1.14 -9.65 1.74
C ARG A 126 0.09 -9.10 0.78
N SER A 127 -0.39 -9.95 -0.12
CA SER A 127 -1.58 -9.63 -0.92
C SER A 127 -2.80 -9.54 -0.01
N CYS A 128 -3.61 -8.49 -0.15
CA CYS A 128 -4.86 -8.38 0.59
C CYS A 128 -5.98 -9.14 -0.14
N ILE A 129 -6.54 -10.14 0.51
CA ILE A 129 -7.63 -10.98 -0.05
C ILE A 129 -9.01 -10.40 0.29
N ALA A 130 -9.09 -9.50 1.27
CA ALA A 130 -10.32 -8.98 1.84
C ALA A 130 -11.00 -7.95 0.92
N ARG A 131 -11.59 -8.39 -0.19
CA ARG A 131 -12.33 -7.54 -1.11
C ARG A 131 -13.72 -7.22 -0.54
N ILE A 132 -13.89 -6.01 -0.04
CA ILE A 132 -15.21 -5.51 0.38
C ILE A 132 -15.85 -4.80 -0.82
N PRO A 133 -17.00 -5.27 -1.32
CA PRO A 133 -17.70 -4.61 -2.43
C PRO A 133 -17.93 -3.12 -2.15
N GLY A 134 -17.61 -2.27 -3.13
CA GLY A 134 -17.80 -0.82 -3.04
C GLY A 134 -16.77 -0.05 -2.18
N LYS A 135 -15.81 -0.72 -1.52
CA LYS A 135 -14.73 -0.06 -0.79
C LYS A 135 -13.38 -0.23 -1.50
N PRO A 136 -12.55 0.84 -1.56
CA PRO A 136 -11.20 0.73 -2.12
C PRO A 136 -10.35 -0.18 -1.23
N THR A 137 -10.22 -1.44 -1.64
CA THR A 137 -9.43 -2.45 -0.92
C THR A 137 -7.98 -2.36 -1.41
N PRO A 138 -6.99 -2.28 -0.51
CA PRO A 138 -5.58 -2.30 -0.92
C PRO A 138 -5.27 -3.62 -1.63
N ALA A 139 -4.38 -3.59 -2.62
CA ALA A 139 -3.85 -4.79 -3.26
C ALA A 139 -2.80 -5.46 -2.36
N LEU A 140 -1.95 -4.64 -1.72
CA LEU A 140 -0.85 -5.09 -0.87
C LEU A 140 -0.91 -4.42 0.51
N ILE A 141 -0.49 -5.16 1.53
CA ILE A 141 -0.39 -4.67 2.90
C ILE A 141 0.92 -5.14 3.54
N ALA A 142 1.55 -4.25 4.29
CA ALA A 142 2.66 -4.58 5.18
C ALA A 142 2.45 -3.87 6.51
N THR A 143 2.74 -4.55 7.62
CA THR A 143 2.57 -3.95 8.94
C THR A 143 3.54 -4.58 9.92
N THR A 144 3.97 -3.78 10.89
CA THR A 144 4.70 -4.23 12.08
C THR A 144 3.81 -4.97 13.08
N ARG A 145 2.48 -4.83 12.96
CA ARG A 145 1.54 -5.49 13.85
C ARG A 145 1.52 -7.01 13.60
N SER A 146 1.79 -7.76 14.66
CA SER A 146 1.83 -9.23 14.68
C SER A 146 0.48 -9.85 14.29
N GLU A 147 -0.61 -9.15 14.57
CA GLU A 147 -1.97 -9.55 14.22
C GLU A 147 -2.60 -8.49 13.31
N LEU A 148 -2.50 -8.71 11.99
CA LEU A 148 -3.56 -8.23 11.11
C LEU A 148 -4.80 -9.01 11.55
N ASN A 149 -5.71 -8.37 12.33
CA ASN A 149 -7.00 -8.95 12.67
C ASN A 149 -7.51 -9.69 11.43
N SER A 150 -7.66 -11.01 11.55
CA SER A 150 -8.06 -11.87 10.45
C SER A 150 -9.24 -11.20 9.75
N PRO A 151 -9.33 -11.23 8.40
CA PRO A 151 -10.45 -10.61 7.70
C PRO A 151 -11.71 -11.00 8.45
N GLN A 152 -12.42 -9.98 8.97
CA GLN A 152 -13.66 -10.20 9.72
C GLN A 152 -14.43 -11.23 8.91
N LYS A 153 -14.64 -12.43 9.49
CA LYS A 153 -15.42 -13.47 8.84
C LYS A 153 -16.63 -12.76 8.26
N PRO A 154 -16.92 -12.86 6.95
CA PRO A 154 -18.08 -12.18 6.39
C PRO A 154 -19.24 -12.53 7.31
N SER A 155 -19.87 -11.50 7.88
CA SER A 155 -20.94 -11.66 8.85
C SER A 155 -21.91 -12.72 8.33
N THR A 156 -21.87 -13.92 8.90
CA THR A 156 -22.83 -14.99 8.58
C THR A 156 -24.17 -14.76 9.25
N ASN A 157 -24.37 -13.60 9.90
CA ASN A 157 -25.68 -13.15 10.36
C ASN A 157 -26.54 -12.80 9.13
N GLY A 158 -27.07 -13.83 8.46
CA GLY A 158 -28.10 -13.69 7.44
C GLY A 158 -28.17 -14.75 6.34
N VAL A 159 -27.10 -15.52 6.06
CA VAL A 159 -27.02 -16.32 4.81
C VAL A 159 -27.29 -17.83 4.98
N PHE A 160 -27.42 -18.35 6.22
CA PHE A 160 -27.73 -19.76 6.45
C PHE A 160 -28.85 -20.01 7.47
N VAL A 161 -29.86 -19.14 7.52
CA VAL A 161 -31.13 -19.49 8.17
C VAL A 161 -32.05 -20.13 7.13
N GLY A 162 -31.88 -21.44 6.95
CA GLY A 162 -32.74 -22.28 6.10
C GLY A 162 -32.03 -22.78 4.85
N GLY A 163 -31.63 -24.05 4.85
CA GLY A 163 -31.09 -24.65 3.63
C GLY A 163 -30.59 -26.07 3.70
N TYR A 164 -30.31 -26.63 4.88
CA TYR A 164 -29.86 -28.03 4.97
C TYR A 164 -31.00 -29.00 5.34
N LYS A 165 -31.90 -28.63 6.25
CA LYS A 165 -33.05 -29.49 6.62
C LYS A 165 -34.04 -29.65 5.47
N GLN A 166 -34.34 -28.57 4.74
CA GLN A 166 -35.32 -28.60 3.64
C GLN A 166 -34.79 -29.32 2.40
N ALA A 167 -33.47 -29.28 2.16
CA ALA A 167 -32.82 -30.05 1.10
C ALA A 167 -32.78 -31.56 1.42
N LEU A 168 -32.56 -31.93 2.69
CA LEU A 168 -32.58 -33.33 3.15
C LEU A 168 -33.99 -33.94 3.13
N GLU A 169 -35.02 -33.19 3.54
CA GLU A 169 -36.42 -33.67 3.49
C GLU A 169 -36.93 -33.88 2.07
N ASN A 170 -36.48 -33.06 1.11
CA ASN A 170 -36.82 -33.24 -0.30
C ASN A 170 -36.11 -34.46 -0.91
N LEU A 171 -34.86 -34.75 -0.54
CA LEU A 171 -34.14 -35.94 -1.02
C LEU A 171 -34.75 -37.26 -0.51
N GLN A 172 -35.28 -37.28 0.72
CA GLN A 172 -35.93 -38.48 1.27
C GLN A 172 -37.30 -38.77 0.61
N LYS A 173 -38.01 -37.76 0.11
CA LYS A 173 -39.30 -37.95 -0.58
C LYS A 173 -39.19 -38.60 -1.96
N TYR A 174 -38.04 -38.51 -2.62
CA TYR A 174 -37.83 -39.07 -3.96
C TYR A 174 -37.01 -40.37 -3.97
N ALA A 175 -36.61 -40.89 -2.80
CA ALA A 175 -35.82 -42.11 -2.67
C ALA A 175 -36.65 -43.39 -2.43
N ILE A 176 -37.99 -43.30 -2.45
CA ILE A 176 -38.88 -44.47 -2.39
C ILE A 176 -39.87 -44.40 -3.55
N GLN A 177 -39.47 -44.98 -4.68
CA GLN A 177 -40.33 -45.64 -5.67
C GLN A 177 -39.55 -46.81 -6.27
#